data_AF-A0A0F9LMJ5-F1
#
_entry.id   AF-A0A0F9LMJ5-F1
#
_cell.length_a   1.000
_cell.length_b   1.000
_cell.length_c   1.000
_cell.angle_alpha   90.00
_cell.angle_beta   90.00
_cell.angle_gamma   90.00
#
_symmetry.space_group_name_H-M   'P 1'
#
loop_
_entity.id
_entity.type
_entity.pdbx_description
1 polymer ?
#
loop_
_entity_poly.entity_id
_entity_poly.type
_entity_poly.pdbx_seq_one_letter_code
_entity_poly.pdbx_strand_id
1 'polypeptide(L)'
;MEEEETDKFRVDKERSMTDRPSWDDYFLRIAELVSSRATCPRASVGVVIVRDNHILSTGYNGAASGEDHCIDVGCDITETGHCERAIHAEANAVGQAARYGINVQGAKLYEYDSRNRGRTCNACAQVVSAAGIKEVVFKEQDDPGLRVISYRPHDIISGGVPQSDREPTDTSQPTE
;
A
#
# COMPACT_ATOMS: atom_id res chain seq x y z
N MET A 1 20.55 -11.38 42.00
CA MET A 1 21.04 -11.28 40.60
C MET A 1 20.12 -12.17 39.82
N GLU A 2 19.01 -11.60 39.40
CA GLU A 2 17.96 -12.31 38.67
C GLU A 2 18.32 -12.23 37.19
N GLU A 3 18.64 -13.38 36.62
CA GLU A 3 18.69 -13.59 35.17
C GLU A 3 17.25 -13.72 34.69
N GLU A 4 16.64 -12.64 34.20
CA GLU A 4 15.37 -12.71 33.47
C GLU A 4 15.61 -12.69 31.95
N GLU A 5 15.74 -13.92 31.44
CA GLU A 5 14.98 -14.47 30.33
C GLU A 5 15.03 -13.72 28.98
N THR A 6 16.05 -14.05 28.19
CA THR A 6 16.06 -13.84 26.74
C THR A 6 15.07 -14.79 26.08
N ASP A 7 13.85 -14.34 25.79
CA ASP A 7 12.98 -15.09 24.89
C ASP A 7 11.95 -14.20 24.17
N LYS A 8 12.25 -13.78 22.93
CA LYS A 8 11.29 -13.05 22.08
C LYS A 8 11.18 -13.57 20.65
N PHE A 9 11.64 -14.79 20.38
CA PHE A 9 11.38 -15.46 19.10
C PHE A 9 11.17 -16.97 19.29
N ARG A 10 10.26 -17.36 20.19
CA ARG A 10 9.74 -18.75 20.18
C ARG A 10 8.97 -18.97 18.89
N VAL A 11 9.51 -19.83 18.02
CA VAL A 11 8.77 -20.41 16.89
C VAL A 11 8.17 -21.74 17.38
N ASP A 12 7.30 -21.67 18.40
CA ASP A 12 6.69 -22.84 19.02
C ASP A 12 5.21 -22.97 18.61
N LYS A 13 4.92 -23.04 17.32
CA LYS A 13 3.60 -23.47 16.83
C LYS A 13 3.78 -24.38 15.62
N GLU A 14 3.29 -25.62 15.71
CA GLU A 14 3.12 -26.51 14.56
C GLU A 14 2.29 -25.76 13.50
N ARG A 15 2.93 -25.31 12.41
CA ARG A 15 2.24 -24.60 11.31
C ARG A 15 1.54 -25.62 10.43
N SER A 16 0.22 -25.57 10.40
CA SER A 16 -0.61 -26.30 9.44
C SER A 16 -0.51 -25.67 8.05
N MET A 17 -0.75 -26.45 6.97
CA MET A 17 -0.92 -25.90 5.61
C MET A 17 -2.07 -24.86 5.54
N THR A 18 -3.06 -24.94 6.42
CA THR A 18 -4.14 -23.96 6.56
C THR A 18 -3.72 -22.66 7.25
N ASP A 19 -2.54 -22.62 7.90
CA ASP A 19 -1.97 -21.41 8.52
C ASP A 19 -1.12 -20.59 7.54
N ARG A 20 -0.97 -21.05 6.29
CA ARG A 20 -0.24 -20.30 5.28
C ARG A 20 -1.12 -19.11 4.83
N PRO A 21 -0.63 -17.87 4.96
CA PRO A 21 -1.38 -16.71 4.49
C PRO A 21 -1.60 -16.80 2.97
N SER A 22 -2.74 -16.26 2.52
CA SER A 22 -2.96 -16.00 1.09
C SER A 22 -1.88 -15.02 0.58
N TRP A 23 -1.72 -14.91 -0.74
CA TRP A 23 -0.80 -13.92 -1.31
C TRP A 23 -1.21 -12.50 -0.93
N ASP A 24 -2.50 -12.19 -0.99
CA ASP A 24 -2.99 -10.86 -0.65
C ASP A 24 -2.77 -10.56 0.85
N ASP A 25 -3.04 -11.52 1.74
CA ASP A 25 -2.74 -11.39 3.17
C ASP A 25 -1.26 -11.15 3.42
N TYR A 26 -0.41 -11.89 2.71
CA TYR A 26 1.03 -11.78 2.83
C TYR A 26 1.51 -10.38 2.42
N PHE A 27 1.08 -9.88 1.26
CA PHE A 27 1.51 -8.57 0.77
C PHE A 27 0.90 -7.41 1.56
N LEU A 28 -0.35 -7.53 2.03
CA LEU A 28 -0.97 -6.52 2.91
C LEU A 28 -0.27 -6.44 4.27
N ARG A 29 0.15 -7.57 4.86
CA ARG A 29 0.95 -7.57 6.11
C ARG A 29 2.34 -6.97 5.90
N ILE A 30 2.93 -7.15 4.72
CA ILE A 30 4.19 -6.47 4.39
C ILE A 30 3.95 -4.97 4.22
N ALA A 31 2.87 -4.55 3.57
CA ALA A 31 2.49 -3.14 3.46
C ALA A 31 2.30 -2.50 4.86
N GLU A 32 1.65 -3.21 5.79
CA GLU A 32 1.54 -2.82 7.19
C GLU A 32 2.92 -2.65 7.84
N LEU A 33 3.83 -3.62 7.69
CA LEU A 33 5.19 -3.50 8.20
C LEU A 33 5.96 -2.33 7.57
N VAL A 34 5.81 -2.10 6.26
CA VAL A 34 6.41 -0.96 5.57
C VAL A 34 5.88 0.36 6.13
N SER A 35 4.59 0.44 6.45
CA SER A 35 3.96 1.63 7.05
C SER A 35 4.56 2.01 8.41
N SER A 36 5.16 1.06 9.14
CA SER A 36 5.81 1.33 10.43
C SER A 36 7.00 2.29 10.35
N ARG A 37 7.52 2.53 9.13
CA ARG A 37 8.58 3.52 8.87
C ARG A 37 8.05 4.91 8.50
N ALA A 38 6.73 5.08 8.38
CA ALA A 38 6.12 6.36 8.08
C ALA A 38 6.47 7.42 9.13
N THR A 39 6.68 8.65 8.67
CA THR A 39 7.12 9.76 9.53
C THR A 39 6.08 10.88 9.62
N CYS A 40 4.84 10.63 9.22
CA CYS A 40 3.73 11.57 9.37
C CYS A 40 2.79 11.09 10.49
N PRO A 41 2.67 11.81 11.62
CA PRO A 41 1.84 11.35 12.75
C PRO A 41 0.33 11.33 12.44
N ARG A 42 -0.12 11.91 11.33
CA ARG A 42 -1.53 11.95 10.93
C ARG A 42 -2.03 10.62 10.36
N ALA A 43 -1.13 9.84 9.76
CA ALA A 43 -1.43 8.56 9.12
C ALA A 43 -0.13 7.81 8.83
N SER A 44 -0.11 6.51 9.10
CA SER A 44 0.95 5.62 8.64
C SER A 44 0.43 4.82 7.46
N VAL A 45 0.98 5.10 6.28
CA VAL A 45 0.61 4.45 5.02
C VAL A 45 1.82 3.70 4.50
N GLY A 46 1.61 2.46 4.07
CA GLY A 46 2.64 1.61 3.49
C GLY A 46 2.13 0.94 2.22
N VAL A 47 3.03 0.80 1.25
CA VAL A 47 2.73 0.30 -0.09
C VAL A 47 3.77 -0.73 -0.52
N VAL A 48 3.29 -1.78 -1.18
CA VAL A 48 4.12 -2.80 -1.84
C VAL A 48 3.62 -2.98 -3.27
N ILE A 49 4.52 -2.79 -4.24
CA ILE A 49 4.22 -3.06 -5.66
C ILE A 49 4.71 -4.47 -5.98
N VAL A 50 3.83 -5.29 -6.56
CA VAL A 50 4.05 -6.72 -6.78
C VAL A 50 3.71 -7.10 -8.22
N ARG A 51 4.54 -7.94 -8.83
CA ARG A 51 4.22 -8.64 -10.09
C ARG A 51 4.67 -10.08 -9.99
N ASP A 52 3.85 -11.02 -10.47
CA ASP A 52 4.15 -12.45 -10.44
C ASP A 52 4.55 -12.96 -9.03
N ASN A 53 3.88 -12.45 -7.99
CA ASN A 53 4.18 -12.70 -6.57
C ASN A 53 5.60 -12.29 -6.11
N HIS A 54 6.28 -11.42 -6.87
CA HIS A 54 7.55 -10.82 -6.49
C HIS A 54 7.36 -9.35 -6.15
N ILE A 55 7.93 -8.93 -5.02
CA ILE A 55 7.95 -7.51 -4.62
C ILE A 55 8.94 -6.78 -5.52
N LEU A 56 8.45 -5.74 -6.19
CA LEU A 56 9.23 -4.89 -7.09
C LEU A 56 9.77 -3.65 -6.36
N SER A 57 8.92 -3.00 -5.58
CA SER A 57 9.29 -1.83 -4.79
C SER A 57 8.35 -1.65 -3.61
N THR A 58 8.78 -0.84 -2.64
CA THR A 58 7.99 -0.46 -1.47
C THR A 58 8.04 1.05 -1.25
N GLY A 59 7.04 1.57 -0.53
CA GLY A 59 6.99 2.98 -0.16
C GLY A 59 6.19 3.18 1.12
N TYR A 60 6.58 4.18 1.90
CA TYR A 60 5.80 4.67 3.04
C TYR A 60 5.69 6.19 2.93
N ASN A 61 4.72 6.79 3.61
CA ASN A 61 4.56 8.23 3.57
C ASN A 61 5.57 8.95 4.50
N GLY A 62 6.24 9.96 3.97
CA GLY A 62 7.31 10.68 4.67
C GLY A 62 7.88 11.83 3.86
N ALA A 63 8.71 12.65 4.51
CA ALA A 63 9.39 13.76 3.84
C ALA A 63 10.31 13.28 2.72
N ALA A 64 10.61 14.16 1.77
CA ALA A 64 11.59 13.89 0.73
C ALA A 64 12.96 13.56 1.35
N SER A 65 13.78 12.77 0.64
CA SER A 65 15.09 12.38 1.16
C SER A 65 15.98 13.60 1.38
N GLY A 66 16.45 13.78 2.61
CA GLY A 66 17.29 14.92 3.01
C GLY A 66 16.53 16.06 3.67
N GLU A 67 15.19 16.01 3.70
CA GLU A 67 14.34 17.01 4.36
C GLU A 67 13.94 16.58 5.78
N ASP A 68 13.56 17.56 6.61
CA ASP A 68 13.06 17.30 7.96
C ASP A 68 11.75 16.51 7.94
N HIS A 69 11.60 15.55 8.86
CA HIS A 69 10.39 14.74 8.95
C HIS A 69 9.31 15.40 9.82
N CYS A 70 8.03 15.07 9.58
CA CYS A 70 6.94 15.63 10.39
C CYS A 70 7.00 15.22 11.87
N ILE A 71 7.63 14.09 12.20
CA ILE A 71 7.87 13.68 13.60
C ILE A 71 8.87 14.59 14.32
N ASP A 72 9.73 15.29 13.59
CA ASP A 72 10.79 16.13 14.16
C ASP A 72 10.35 17.61 14.22
N VAL A 73 9.73 18.11 13.15
CA VAL A 73 9.40 19.55 12.99
C VAL A 73 7.89 19.84 12.95
N GLY A 74 7.05 18.82 13.14
CA GLY A 74 5.61 18.94 12.98
C GLY A 74 5.14 18.81 11.52
N CYS A 75 3.83 18.73 11.30
CA CYS A 75 3.26 18.65 9.95
C CYS A 75 3.14 20.04 9.31
N ASP A 76 3.36 20.12 8.00
CA ASP A 76 3.06 21.32 7.20
C ASP A 76 1.65 21.20 6.66
N ILE A 77 0.72 21.97 7.20
CA ILE A 77 -0.70 21.79 6.93
C ILE A 77 -1.21 22.92 6.06
N THR A 78 -1.79 22.56 4.92
CA THR A 78 -2.43 23.50 4.01
C THR A 78 -3.73 24.05 4.57
N GLU A 79 -4.25 25.11 3.96
CA GLU A 79 -5.59 25.64 4.26
C GLU A 79 -6.70 24.59 4.11
N THR A 80 -6.50 23.61 3.21
CA THR A 80 -7.44 22.50 2.98
C THR A 80 -7.22 21.31 3.93
N GLY A 81 -6.29 21.42 4.89
CA GLY A 81 -6.04 20.40 5.91
C GLY A 81 -5.19 19.19 5.46
N HIS A 82 -4.52 19.29 4.32
CA HIS A 82 -3.60 18.26 3.83
C HIS A 82 -2.16 18.51 4.32
N CYS A 83 -1.38 17.45 4.49
CA CYS A 83 0.03 17.59 4.84
C CYS A 83 0.85 17.68 3.55
N GLU A 84 1.59 18.77 3.34
CA GLU A 84 2.41 18.96 2.12
C GLU A 84 3.84 18.43 2.26
N ARG A 85 4.35 18.29 3.49
CA ARG A 85 5.69 17.77 3.75
C ARG A 85 5.84 16.29 3.39
N ALA A 86 4.80 15.49 3.64
CA ALA A 86 4.87 14.05 3.47
C ALA A 86 4.47 13.65 2.05
N ILE A 87 5.43 13.15 1.27
CA ILE A 87 5.16 12.42 0.03
C ILE A 87 4.38 11.16 0.42
N HIS A 88 3.32 10.86 -0.33
CA HIS A 88 2.47 9.70 -0.14
C HIS A 88 3.22 8.38 -0.45
N ALA A 89 2.79 7.29 0.18
CA ALA A 89 3.45 5.99 0.09
C ALA A 89 3.45 5.44 -1.35
N GLU A 90 2.35 5.64 -2.07
CA GLU A 90 2.14 5.25 -3.47
C GLU A 90 3.14 5.94 -4.39
N ALA A 91 3.28 7.27 -4.24
CA ALA A 91 4.22 8.08 -5.00
C ALA A 91 5.66 7.69 -4.68
N ASN A 92 5.98 7.41 -3.41
CA ASN A 92 7.30 6.93 -3.01
C ASN A 92 7.64 5.55 -3.59
N ALA A 93 6.67 4.62 -3.63
CA ALA A 93 6.88 3.28 -4.19
C ALA A 93 7.13 3.32 -5.72
N VAL A 94 6.37 4.15 -6.44
CA VAL A 94 6.58 4.39 -7.88
C VAL A 94 7.89 5.13 -8.12
N GLY A 95 8.19 6.16 -7.33
CA GLY A 95 9.43 6.93 -7.40
C GLY A 95 10.68 6.08 -7.15
N GLN A 96 10.62 5.16 -6.18
CA GLN A 96 11.69 4.18 -5.94
C GLN A 96 11.90 3.27 -7.15
N ALA A 97 10.81 2.74 -7.72
CA ALA A 97 10.92 1.90 -8.92
C ALA A 97 11.54 2.67 -10.09
N ALA A 98 11.12 3.91 -10.32
CA ALA A 98 11.69 4.77 -11.35
C ALA A 98 13.18 5.06 -11.12
N ARG A 99 13.56 5.39 -9.89
CA ARG A 99 14.96 5.67 -9.50
C ARG A 99 15.91 4.51 -9.81
N TYR A 100 15.45 3.28 -9.65
CA TYR A 100 16.27 2.07 -9.84
C TYR A 100 15.99 1.33 -11.16
N GLY A 101 15.18 1.89 -12.06
CA GLY A 101 14.89 1.27 -13.36
C GLY A 101 14.04 -0.01 -13.27
N ILE A 102 13.19 -0.12 -12.26
CA ILE A 102 12.33 -1.28 -12.02
C ILE A 102 11.02 -1.09 -12.81
N ASN A 103 10.77 -1.98 -13.77
CA ASN A 103 9.54 -1.93 -14.57
C ASN A 103 8.34 -2.44 -13.76
N VAL A 104 7.39 -1.54 -13.46
CA VAL A 104 6.14 -1.82 -12.72
C VAL A 104 4.90 -1.96 -13.62
N GLN A 105 5.06 -1.94 -14.94
CA GLN A 105 3.96 -2.19 -15.88
C GLN A 105 3.30 -3.54 -15.58
N GLY A 106 1.96 -3.55 -15.52
CA GLY A 106 1.16 -4.76 -15.29
C GLY A 106 1.14 -5.21 -13.83
N ALA A 107 1.79 -4.50 -12.91
CA ALA A 107 1.85 -4.87 -11.50
C ALA A 107 0.53 -4.60 -10.75
N LYS A 108 0.47 -5.15 -9.53
CA LYS A 108 -0.51 -4.82 -8.48
C LYS A 108 0.15 -3.95 -7.41
N LEU A 109 -0.62 -3.09 -6.77
CA LEU A 109 -0.21 -2.27 -5.63
C LEU A 109 -1.03 -2.67 -4.41
N TYR A 110 -0.37 -3.13 -3.36
CA TYR A 110 -0.99 -3.41 -2.06
C TYR A 110 -0.77 -2.23 -1.13
N GLU A 111 -1.85 -1.67 -0.59
CA GLU A 111 -1.81 -0.48 0.26
C GLU A 111 -2.39 -0.78 1.64
N TYR A 112 -1.68 -0.33 2.67
CA TYR A 112 -2.14 -0.29 4.05
C TYR A 112 -2.21 1.18 4.51
N ASP A 113 -3.34 1.58 5.10
CA ASP A 113 -3.53 2.86 5.79
C ASP A 113 -3.94 2.57 7.23
N SER A 114 -3.17 3.09 8.20
CA SER A 114 -3.44 2.94 9.64
C SER A 114 -4.80 3.50 10.08
N ARG A 115 -5.43 4.35 9.26
CA ARG A 115 -6.77 4.91 9.50
C ARG A 115 -7.88 4.09 8.84
N ASN A 116 -7.52 3.02 8.14
CA ASN A 116 -8.43 2.11 7.47
C ASN A 116 -9.42 2.81 6.52
N ARG A 117 -8.97 3.84 5.79
CA ARG A 117 -9.83 4.58 4.84
C ARG A 117 -10.08 3.83 3.53
N GLY A 118 -9.30 2.77 3.27
CA GLY A 118 -9.49 1.87 2.13
C GLY A 118 -9.38 2.53 0.75
N ARG A 119 -8.72 3.69 0.62
CA ARG A 119 -8.65 4.42 -0.66
C ARG A 119 -7.38 5.27 -0.81
N THR A 120 -6.65 5.00 -1.89
CA THR A 120 -5.63 5.86 -2.51
C THR A 120 -6.23 7.21 -2.89
N CYS A 121 -5.47 8.30 -2.75
CA CYS A 121 -5.93 9.63 -3.17
C CYS A 121 -5.90 9.78 -4.71
N ASN A 122 -6.71 10.70 -5.27
CA ASN A 122 -6.79 10.86 -6.73
C ASN A 122 -5.45 11.17 -7.40
N ALA A 123 -4.59 11.99 -6.78
CA ALA A 123 -3.27 12.31 -7.31
C ALA A 123 -2.36 11.05 -7.38
N CYS A 124 -2.37 10.22 -6.34
CA CYS A 124 -1.63 8.97 -6.34
C CYS A 124 -2.22 7.96 -7.33
N ALA A 125 -3.54 7.88 -7.45
CA ALA A 125 -4.19 7.02 -8.43
C ALA A 125 -3.81 7.39 -9.87
N GLN A 126 -3.67 8.69 -10.18
CA GLN A 126 -3.16 9.15 -11.47
C GLN A 126 -1.73 8.68 -11.72
N VAL A 127 -0.84 8.82 -10.74
CA VAL A 127 0.57 8.36 -10.83
C VAL A 127 0.64 6.84 -11.02
N VAL A 128 -0.11 6.08 -10.21
CA VAL A 128 -0.18 4.62 -10.27
C VAL A 128 -0.72 4.15 -11.64
N SER A 129 -1.76 4.80 -12.14
CA SER A 129 -2.33 4.54 -13.47
C SER A 129 -1.31 4.82 -14.58
N ALA A 130 -0.64 5.97 -14.53
CA ALA A 130 0.37 6.36 -15.51
C ALA A 130 1.61 5.44 -15.49
N ALA A 131 1.96 4.88 -14.33
CA ALA A 131 3.02 3.89 -14.18
C ALA A 131 2.63 2.50 -14.74
N GLY A 132 1.38 2.31 -15.17
CA GLY A 132 0.92 1.07 -15.79
C GLY A 132 0.52 -0.04 -14.83
N ILE A 133 0.38 0.27 -13.53
CA ILE A 133 -0.15 -0.63 -12.51
C ILE A 133 -1.64 -0.87 -12.80
N LYS A 134 -2.09 -2.12 -12.69
CA LYS A 134 -3.44 -2.53 -13.13
C LYS A 134 -4.46 -2.62 -12.01
N GLU A 135 -3.99 -2.83 -10.79
CA GLU A 135 -4.84 -3.12 -9.66
C GLU A 135 -4.25 -2.50 -8.40
N VAL A 136 -5.09 -1.82 -7.62
CA VAL A 136 -4.80 -1.39 -6.26
C VAL A 136 -5.63 -2.22 -5.31
N VAL A 137 -4.99 -2.76 -4.29
CA VAL A 137 -5.54 -3.75 -3.37
C VAL A 137 -5.46 -3.20 -1.95
N PHE A 138 -6.60 -3.20 -1.26
CA PHE A 138 -6.75 -2.75 0.11
C PHE A 138 -7.28 -3.89 0.98
N LYS A 139 -7.00 -3.80 2.29
CA LYS A 139 -7.83 -4.49 3.28
C LYS A 139 -9.17 -3.76 3.39
N GLU A 140 -10.25 -4.53 3.46
CA GLU A 140 -11.56 -3.98 3.71
C GLU A 140 -11.66 -3.31 5.09
N GLN A 141 -12.40 -2.21 5.11
CA GLN A 141 -12.77 -1.51 6.32
C GLN A 141 -13.71 -2.36 7.20
N ASP A 142 -13.38 -2.48 8.49
CA ASP A 142 -14.17 -3.17 9.53
C ASP A 142 -14.27 -4.71 9.45
N ASP A 143 -13.54 -5.37 8.53
CA ASP A 143 -13.46 -6.84 8.52
C ASP A 143 -12.29 -7.36 9.40
N PRO A 144 -12.58 -8.15 10.45
CA PRO A 144 -11.54 -8.87 11.20
C PRO A 144 -10.89 -9.99 10.36
N GLY A 145 -11.63 -10.58 9.42
CA GLY A 145 -11.09 -11.34 8.31
C GLY A 145 -10.43 -10.38 7.33
N LEU A 146 -9.30 -10.75 6.74
CA LEU A 146 -8.55 -9.86 5.86
C LEU A 146 -9.23 -9.80 4.48
N ARG A 147 -10.51 -9.41 4.42
CA ARG A 147 -11.24 -9.29 3.15
C ARG A 147 -10.55 -8.24 2.31
N VAL A 148 -10.38 -8.59 1.04
CA VAL A 148 -9.61 -7.81 0.09
C VAL A 148 -10.56 -7.09 -0.84
N ILE A 149 -10.36 -5.79 -1.02
CA ILE A 149 -11.05 -4.99 -2.02
C ILE A 149 -10.01 -4.52 -3.02
N SER A 150 -10.32 -4.67 -4.31
CA SER A 150 -9.45 -4.17 -5.36
C SER A 150 -10.16 -3.26 -6.34
N TYR A 151 -9.40 -2.29 -6.86
CA TYR A 151 -9.86 -1.29 -7.83
C TYR A 151 -8.88 -1.23 -9.00
N ARG A 152 -9.35 -0.87 -10.20
CA ARG A 152 -8.43 -0.36 -11.22
C ARG A 152 -8.10 1.09 -10.84
N PRO A 153 -6.87 1.57 -11.06
CA PRO A 153 -6.52 2.95 -10.74
C PRO A 153 -7.46 3.99 -11.36
N HIS A 154 -7.96 3.73 -12.57
CA HIS A 154 -8.93 4.61 -13.24
C HIS A 154 -10.25 4.75 -12.47
N ASP A 155 -10.68 3.71 -11.77
CA ASP A 155 -11.93 3.72 -11.01
C ASP A 155 -11.81 4.58 -9.75
N ILE A 156 -10.63 4.58 -9.13
CA ILE A 156 -10.34 5.45 -8.00
C ILE A 156 -10.45 6.92 -8.44
N ILE A 157 -9.95 7.24 -9.64
CA ILE A 157 -9.98 8.59 -10.22
C ILE A 157 -11.42 9.01 -10.55
N SER A 158 -12.21 8.12 -11.15
CA SER A 158 -13.57 8.41 -11.62
C SER A 158 -14.66 8.22 -10.56
N GLY A 159 -14.33 7.69 -9.38
CA GLY A 159 -15.30 7.36 -8.33
C GLY A 159 -16.10 6.08 -8.61
N GLY A 160 -15.52 5.13 -9.34
CA GLY A 160 -16.11 3.84 -9.66
C GLY A 160 -16.14 2.84 -8.50
N VAL A 161 -16.71 1.67 -8.76
CA VAL A 161 -16.89 0.57 -7.80
C VAL A 161 -15.72 -0.42 -7.80
N PRO A 162 -15.53 -1.18 -6.70
CA PRO A 162 -14.59 -2.31 -6.64
C PRO A 162 -14.73 -3.28 -7.81
N GLN A 163 -13.67 -4.02 -8.12
CA GLN A 163 -13.71 -5.05 -9.15
C GLN A 163 -14.66 -6.20 -8.84
N SER A 164 -14.88 -6.52 -7.55
CA SER A 164 -15.84 -7.56 -7.11
C SER A 164 -17.29 -7.25 -7.48
N ASP A 165 -17.61 -5.96 -7.61
CA ASP A 165 -18.99 -5.48 -7.77
C ASP A 165 -19.31 -5.18 -9.24
N ARG A 166 -18.36 -5.46 -10.15
CA ARG A 166 -18.54 -5.26 -11.59
C ARG A 166 -19.33 -6.41 -12.18
N GLU A 167 -20.28 -6.08 -13.04
CA GLU A 167 -20.78 -7.05 -13.99
C GLU A 167 -19.64 -7.49 -14.93
N PRO A 168 -19.55 -8.79 -15.27
CA PRO A 168 -18.52 -9.26 -16.20
C PRO A 168 -18.69 -8.53 -17.53
N THR A 169 -17.71 -7.68 -17.86
CA THR A 169 -17.71 -6.96 -19.14
C THR A 169 -17.46 -7.96 -20.26
N ASP A 170 -18.38 -8.03 -21.23
CA ASP A 170 -18.21 -8.79 -22.47
C ASP A 170 -16.90 -8.36 -23.14
N THR A 171 -15.97 -9.31 -23.29
CA THR A 171 -14.60 -9.08 -23.79
C THR A 171 -14.54 -9.05 -25.33
N SER A 172 -15.68 -8.83 -25.99
CA SER A 172 -15.86 -8.93 -27.43
C SER A 172 -15.41 -7.70 -28.25
N GLN A 173 -14.89 -6.65 -27.63
CA GLN A 173 -14.41 -5.47 -28.38
C GLN A 173 -12.88 -5.39 -28.40
N PRO A 174 -12.26 -5.36 -29.60
CA PRO A 174 -10.82 -5.25 -29.74
C PRO A 174 -10.35 -3.87 -29.29
N THR A 175 -9.26 -3.84 -28.52
CA THR A 175 -8.53 -2.62 -28.20
C THR A 175 -7.96 -2.00 -29.48
N GLU A 176 -8.29 -0.73 -29.75
CA GLU A 176 -7.68 0.09 -30.82
C GLU A 176 -6.19 0.34 -30.59
#